data_AF-A0A4U9HUU7-F1
#
_entry.id   AF-A0A4U9HUU7-F1
#
_cell.length_a   1.000
_cell.length_b   1.000
_cell.length_c   1.000
_cell.angle_alpha   90.00
_cell.angle_beta   90.00
_cell.angle_gamma   90.00
#
_symmetry.space_group_name_H-M   'P 1'
#
loop_
_entity.id
_entity.type
_entity.pdbx_description
1 polymer ?
#
loop_
_entity_poly.entity_id
_entity_poly.type
_entity_poly.pdbx_seq_one_letter_code
_entity_poly.pdbx_strand_id
1 'polypeptide(L)'
;MPIFNSFWQAGFEGADFVTRQGHALSMDDITGHGSRHLEDYRALSLFNIATVRESVGWRLADKSGGYDFSAVAAKMVSAKEHGVQICWTICHYGWPDDIDFFSDEFVTRFARLCGALAAFLRPWYQEPPVYSPINEISFTAWGIAVGLFPASLGQDMDGMQIKRQLVRAAIAACDAIWAADPRARMLHCDPIVHLISPDNDPTVEQETEALRTAQFQAWDMLAGRLEPELGGPSTLSGSDWGQLLPRQPMDDGKQPAPRLASW
;
A
#
# COMPACT_ATOMS: atom_id res chain seq x y z
N MET A 1 3.45 8.06 -21.52
CA MET A 1 4.23 6.81 -21.46
C MET A 1 3.46 5.79 -20.62
N PRO A 2 3.59 4.48 -20.87
CA PRO A 2 2.96 3.46 -20.05
C PRO A 2 3.46 3.52 -18.60
N ILE A 3 2.58 3.16 -17.66
CA ILE A 3 2.83 3.12 -16.22
C ILE A 3 3.81 1.98 -15.87
N PHE A 4 3.61 0.85 -16.55
CA PHE A 4 4.29 -0.41 -16.31
C PHE A 4 5.05 -0.82 -17.57
N ASN A 5 6.23 -1.42 -17.38
CA ASN A 5 7.08 -1.90 -18.46
C ASN A 5 6.54 -3.16 -19.15
N SER A 6 5.67 -3.93 -18.49
CA SER A 6 4.96 -5.06 -19.09
C SER A 6 3.51 -5.14 -18.64
N PHE A 7 2.65 -5.73 -19.50
CA PHE A 7 1.24 -5.97 -19.17
C PHE A 7 1.11 -7.05 -18.09
N TRP A 8 1.75 -8.21 -18.30
CA TRP A 8 1.90 -9.23 -17.27
C TRP A 8 2.97 -8.82 -16.28
N GLN A 9 2.69 -9.03 -15.00
CA GLN A 9 3.57 -8.70 -13.90
C GLN A 9 3.83 -9.95 -13.07
N ALA A 10 5.01 -10.08 -12.50
CA ALA A 10 5.30 -11.09 -11.50
C ALA A 10 5.19 -10.48 -10.09
N GLY A 11 4.98 -11.32 -9.09
CA GLY A 11 5.04 -10.92 -7.69
C GLY A 11 5.82 -11.96 -6.92
N PHE A 12 6.69 -11.50 -6.03
CA PHE A 12 7.37 -12.34 -5.07
C PHE A 12 6.79 -12.11 -3.69
N GLU A 13 6.41 -13.20 -3.02
CA GLU A 13 5.81 -13.14 -1.69
C GLU A 13 6.82 -12.57 -0.69
N GLY A 14 6.41 -11.56 0.06
CA GLY A 14 7.30 -10.78 0.92
C GLY A 14 6.62 -10.31 2.21
N ALA A 15 5.53 -10.96 2.61
CA ALA A 15 4.92 -10.75 3.90
C ALA A 15 5.91 -10.99 5.04
N ASP A 16 5.87 -10.11 6.04
CA ASP A 16 6.82 -10.11 7.16
C ASP A 16 6.14 -10.07 8.54
N PHE A 17 4.88 -10.47 8.64
CA PHE A 17 4.13 -10.44 9.90
C PHE A 17 4.65 -11.40 10.97
N VAL A 18 4.26 -11.14 12.22
CA VAL A 18 4.46 -12.07 13.34
C VAL A 18 3.18 -12.90 13.49
N THR A 19 3.31 -14.23 13.52
CA THR A 19 2.14 -15.11 13.68
C THR A 19 1.52 -14.99 15.06
N ARG A 20 0.30 -15.51 15.23
CA ARG A 20 -0.34 -15.63 16.55
C ARG A 20 0.49 -16.41 17.58
N GLN A 21 1.39 -17.30 17.13
CA GLN A 21 2.33 -18.04 17.98
C GLN A 21 3.63 -17.28 18.25
N GLY A 22 3.71 -16.00 17.88
CA GLY A 22 4.90 -15.17 18.10
C GLY A 22 6.06 -15.47 17.15
N HIS A 23 5.85 -16.23 16.07
CA HIS A 23 6.90 -16.48 15.08
C HIS A 23 6.99 -15.33 14.09
N ALA A 24 8.13 -14.66 14.03
CA ALA A 24 8.39 -13.63 13.04
C ALA A 24 8.69 -14.27 11.68
N LEU A 25 7.88 -13.95 10.66
CA LEU A 25 8.05 -14.48 9.32
C LEU A 25 8.84 -13.53 8.43
N SER A 26 9.59 -14.09 7.48
CA SER A 26 10.18 -13.36 6.35
C SER A 26 9.95 -14.23 5.12
N MET A 27 8.88 -13.97 4.37
CA MET A 27 8.54 -14.83 3.23
C MET A 27 9.59 -14.77 2.13
N ASP A 28 10.26 -13.62 2.00
CA ASP A 28 11.40 -13.43 1.10
C ASP A 28 12.52 -14.44 1.41
N ASP A 29 12.84 -14.64 2.69
CA ASP A 29 13.85 -15.60 3.14
C ASP A 29 13.35 -17.05 3.09
N ILE A 30 12.11 -17.30 3.50
CA ILE A 30 11.52 -18.65 3.57
C ILE A 30 11.41 -19.27 2.17
N THR A 31 11.01 -18.47 1.19
CA THR A 31 10.97 -18.91 -0.21
C THR A 31 12.35 -18.97 -0.84
N GLY A 32 13.34 -18.29 -0.23
CA GLY A 32 14.71 -18.15 -0.71
C GLY A 32 14.88 -17.09 -1.80
N HIS A 33 13.83 -16.32 -2.10
CA HIS A 33 13.86 -15.23 -3.07
C HIS A 33 14.90 -14.17 -2.68
N GLY A 34 15.03 -13.86 -1.38
CA GLY A 34 16.02 -12.89 -0.87
C GLY A 34 17.46 -13.20 -1.27
N SER A 35 17.79 -14.48 -1.52
CA SER A 35 19.13 -14.91 -1.98
C SER A 35 19.22 -15.17 -3.49
N ARG A 36 18.08 -15.31 -4.18
CA ARG A 36 17.99 -15.75 -5.58
C ARG A 36 17.30 -14.75 -6.50
N HIS A 37 17.01 -13.53 -6.02
CA HIS A 37 16.34 -12.49 -6.79
C HIS A 37 16.98 -12.22 -8.17
N LEU A 38 18.31 -12.35 -8.32
CA LEU A 38 18.96 -12.25 -9.62
C LEU A 38 18.53 -13.36 -10.59
N GLU A 39 18.52 -14.61 -10.13
CA GLU A 39 18.09 -15.76 -10.92
C GLU A 39 16.59 -15.69 -11.24
N ASP A 40 15.80 -15.30 -10.25
CA ASP A 40 14.36 -15.13 -10.38
C ASP A 40 14.02 -14.06 -11.42
N TYR A 41 14.69 -12.90 -11.38
CA TYR A 41 14.49 -11.84 -12.38
C TYR A 41 14.99 -12.24 -13.77
N ARG A 42 16.11 -12.97 -13.88
CA ARG A 42 16.56 -13.53 -15.16
C ARG A 42 15.51 -14.46 -15.77
N ALA A 43 14.85 -15.28 -14.96
CA ALA A 43 13.85 -16.24 -15.46
C ALA A 43 12.62 -15.56 -16.09
N LEU A 44 12.28 -14.33 -15.66
CA LEU A 44 11.11 -13.59 -16.16
C LEU A 44 11.21 -13.22 -17.64
N SER A 45 12.42 -13.10 -18.19
CA SER A 45 12.60 -12.73 -19.60
C SER A 45 11.98 -13.74 -20.55
N LEU A 46 11.90 -15.02 -20.16
CA LEU A 46 11.27 -16.09 -20.95
C LEU A 46 9.76 -15.87 -21.13
N PHE A 47 9.13 -15.08 -20.25
CA PHE A 47 7.71 -14.78 -20.25
C PHE A 47 7.39 -13.35 -20.73
N ASN A 48 8.40 -12.58 -21.15
CA ASN A 48 8.27 -11.15 -21.45
C ASN A 48 7.68 -10.34 -20.28
N ILE A 49 7.99 -10.72 -19.05
CA ILE A 49 7.63 -9.98 -17.85
C ILE A 49 8.79 -9.06 -17.49
N ALA A 50 8.52 -7.76 -17.41
CA ALA A 50 9.48 -6.71 -17.10
C ALA A 50 9.04 -5.82 -15.93
N THR A 51 7.92 -6.14 -15.28
CA THR A 51 7.41 -5.46 -14.08
C THR A 51 7.19 -6.49 -12.98
N VAL A 52 7.73 -6.21 -11.79
CA VAL A 52 7.59 -7.06 -10.60
C VAL A 52 7.03 -6.28 -9.43
N ARG A 53 6.21 -6.94 -8.62
CA ARG A 53 5.81 -6.47 -7.29
C ARG A 53 6.72 -7.09 -6.24
N GLU A 54 7.38 -6.24 -5.47
CA GLU A 54 8.26 -6.62 -4.36
C GLU A 54 7.73 -6.11 -3.04
N SER A 55 8.25 -6.67 -1.94
CA SER A 55 8.04 -6.12 -0.60
C SER A 55 9.34 -5.59 -0.01
N VAL A 56 9.24 -4.46 0.70
CA VAL A 56 10.34 -3.90 1.51
C VAL A 56 10.36 -4.56 2.89
N GLY A 57 9.18 -4.80 3.47
CA GLY A 57 9.01 -5.32 4.82
C GLY A 57 9.28 -4.25 5.87
N TRP A 58 8.24 -3.57 6.35
CA TRP A 58 8.39 -2.51 7.34
C TRP A 58 9.06 -3.03 8.62
N ARG A 59 8.64 -4.19 9.15
CA ARG A 59 9.27 -4.78 10.34
C ARG A 59 10.74 -5.13 10.10
N LEU A 60 11.06 -5.54 8.87
CA LEU A 60 12.43 -5.91 8.50
C LEU A 60 13.34 -4.69 8.32
N ALA A 61 12.85 -3.60 7.72
CA ALA A 61 13.64 -2.43 7.41
C ALA A 61 13.78 -1.42 8.58
N ASP A 62 12.81 -1.36 9.50
CA ASP A 62 12.80 -0.43 10.64
C ASP A 62 13.61 -0.99 11.83
N LYS A 63 14.86 -0.52 12.01
CA LYS A 63 15.77 -0.97 13.09
C LYS A 63 16.03 0.15 14.10
N SER A 64 16.46 -0.24 15.30
CA SER A 64 16.80 0.70 16.40
C SER A 64 17.92 1.69 16.07
N GLY A 65 18.74 1.42 15.04
CA GLY A 65 19.81 2.30 14.55
C GLY A 65 19.48 3.07 13.26
N GLY A 66 18.24 3.00 12.77
CA GLY A 66 17.83 3.59 11.49
C GLY A 66 17.23 2.57 10.54
N TYR A 67 17.17 2.90 9.25
CA TYR A 67 16.58 2.03 8.24
C TYR A 67 17.64 1.17 7.53
N ASP A 68 17.38 -0.13 7.43
CA ASP A 68 18.19 -1.06 6.65
C ASP A 68 17.54 -1.32 5.29
N PHE A 69 18.08 -0.69 4.25
CA PHE A 69 17.64 -0.86 2.87
C PHE A 69 18.61 -1.74 2.05
N SER A 70 19.47 -2.54 2.68
CA SER A 70 20.43 -3.40 1.97
C SER A 70 19.75 -4.38 1.01
N ALA A 71 18.68 -5.06 1.44
CA ALA A 71 17.92 -5.98 0.61
C ALA A 71 17.24 -5.26 -0.58
N VAL A 72 16.68 -4.08 -0.34
CA VAL A 72 16.12 -3.21 -1.39
C VAL A 72 17.20 -2.83 -2.41
N ALA A 73 18.39 -2.43 -1.95
CA ALA A 73 19.51 -2.09 -2.81
C ALA A 73 19.95 -3.28 -3.69
N ALA A 74 20.07 -4.46 -3.11
CA ALA A 74 20.45 -5.68 -3.83
C ALA A 74 19.45 -6.03 -4.94
N LYS A 75 18.15 -5.95 -4.64
CA LYS A 75 17.07 -6.15 -5.61
C LYS A 75 17.10 -5.07 -6.71
N MET A 76 17.35 -3.80 -6.39
CA MET A 76 17.49 -2.75 -7.40
C MET A 76 18.68 -2.98 -8.33
N VAL A 77 19.81 -3.51 -7.84
CA VAL A 77 20.94 -3.89 -8.69
C VAL A 77 20.55 -4.99 -9.68
N SER A 78 19.92 -6.07 -9.20
CA SER A 78 19.47 -7.16 -10.07
C SER A 78 18.39 -6.72 -11.05
N ALA A 79 17.46 -5.88 -10.61
CA ALA A 79 16.40 -5.38 -11.49
C ALA A 79 16.98 -4.53 -12.62
N LYS A 80 17.97 -3.68 -12.33
CA LYS A 80 18.69 -2.91 -13.34
C LYS A 80 19.42 -3.81 -14.33
N GLU A 81 20.07 -4.87 -13.86
CA GLU A 81 20.78 -5.84 -14.73
C GLU A 81 19.84 -6.53 -15.73
N HIS A 82 18.60 -6.81 -15.32
CA HIS A 82 17.62 -7.54 -16.13
C HIS A 82 16.51 -6.67 -16.73
N GLY A 83 16.61 -5.34 -16.63
CA GLY A 83 15.61 -4.42 -17.18
C GLY A 83 14.23 -4.54 -16.53
N VAL A 84 14.20 -4.96 -15.26
CA VAL A 84 12.97 -5.12 -14.47
C VAL A 84 12.62 -3.81 -13.78
N GLN A 85 11.35 -3.42 -13.88
CA GLN A 85 10.74 -2.37 -13.05
C GLN A 85 10.19 -3.00 -11.77
N ILE A 86 10.60 -2.49 -10.61
CA ILE A 86 10.04 -2.89 -9.33
C ILE A 86 8.96 -1.90 -8.88
N CYS A 87 7.78 -2.42 -8.53
CA CYS A 87 6.71 -1.78 -7.77
C CYS A 87 6.82 -2.19 -6.30
N TRP A 88 7.06 -1.24 -5.40
CA TRP A 88 7.42 -1.53 -4.00
C TRP A 88 6.21 -1.54 -3.07
N THR A 89 5.95 -2.67 -2.42
CA THR A 89 5.02 -2.76 -1.29
C THR A 89 5.78 -2.54 0.01
N ILE A 90 5.37 -1.58 0.83
CA ILE A 90 6.19 -1.18 1.99
C ILE A 90 5.80 -2.00 3.23
N CYS A 91 4.51 -1.97 3.61
CA CYS A 91 3.96 -2.77 4.70
C CYS A 91 3.16 -3.94 4.12
N HIS A 92 3.68 -5.16 4.29
CA HIS A 92 3.03 -6.39 3.87
C HIS A 92 2.72 -7.26 5.10
N TYR A 93 1.70 -6.83 5.84
CA TYR A 93 1.21 -7.41 7.09
C TYR A 93 2.13 -7.32 8.31
N GLY A 94 3.41 -6.93 8.16
CA GLY A 94 4.35 -6.77 9.27
C GLY A 94 4.69 -5.32 9.61
N TRP A 95 4.84 -5.05 10.90
CA TRP A 95 5.35 -3.81 11.49
C TRP A 95 6.21 -4.13 12.72
N PRO A 96 7.00 -3.18 13.25
CA PRO A 96 7.78 -3.38 14.48
C PRO A 96 6.94 -3.84 15.67
N ASP A 97 7.49 -4.70 16.54
CA ASP A 97 6.77 -5.22 17.71
C ASP A 97 6.72 -4.23 18.89
N ASP A 98 7.58 -3.21 18.86
CA ASP A 98 7.73 -2.17 19.88
C ASP A 98 6.77 -0.98 19.68
N ILE A 99 5.88 -1.04 18.69
CA ILE A 99 4.91 0.03 18.41
C ILE A 99 3.47 -0.41 18.67
N ASP A 100 2.74 0.42 19.42
CA ASP A 100 1.29 0.27 19.58
C ASP A 100 0.59 0.63 18.27
N PHE A 101 -0.13 -0.33 17.70
CA PHE A 101 -0.85 -0.22 16.44
C PHE A 101 -1.80 0.98 16.40
N PHE A 102 -2.51 1.27 17.50
CA PHE A 102 -3.50 2.36 17.54
C PHE A 102 -2.91 3.73 17.90
N SER A 103 -1.63 3.79 18.23
CA SER A 103 -0.98 5.06 18.55
C SER A 103 -0.87 5.95 17.31
N ASP A 104 -0.88 7.27 17.51
CA ASP A 104 -0.51 8.20 16.44
C ASP A 104 0.93 8.00 15.97
N GLU A 105 1.79 7.45 16.84
CA GLU A 105 3.17 7.11 16.52
C GLU A 105 3.25 6.02 15.45
N PHE A 106 2.29 5.09 15.37
CA PHE A 106 2.22 4.10 14.30
C PHE A 106 2.17 4.76 12.92
N VAL A 107 1.32 5.78 12.78
CA VAL A 107 1.15 6.55 11.55
C VAL A 107 2.41 7.34 11.22
N THR A 108 2.96 8.08 12.20
CA THR A 108 4.14 8.94 11.97
C THR A 108 5.42 8.12 11.73
N ARG A 109 5.64 7.01 12.44
CA ARG A 109 6.79 6.12 12.24
C ARG A 109 6.75 5.46 10.87
N PHE A 110 5.58 4.96 10.47
CA PHE A 110 5.41 4.39 9.13
C PHE A 110 5.68 5.42 8.03
N ALA A 111 5.11 6.62 8.15
CA ALA A 111 5.34 7.70 7.19
C ALA A 111 6.82 8.09 7.08
N ARG A 112 7.55 8.16 8.21
CA ARG A 112 9.00 8.43 8.21
C ARG A 112 9.79 7.38 7.43
N LEU A 113 9.49 6.09 7.62
CA LEU A 113 10.11 5.02 6.86
C LEU A 113 9.79 5.12 5.37
N CYS A 114 8.53 5.36 5.00
CA CYS A 114 8.10 5.52 3.61
C CYS A 114 8.82 6.69 2.90
N GLY A 115 8.92 7.85 3.57
CA GLY A 115 9.65 9.01 3.04
C GLY A 115 11.16 8.73 2.90
N ALA A 116 11.77 8.06 3.88
CA ALA A 116 13.19 7.71 3.83
C ALA A 116 13.49 6.68 2.72
N LEU A 117 12.64 5.68 2.55
CA LEU A 117 12.72 4.70 1.46
C LEU A 117 12.61 5.41 0.10
N ALA A 118 11.63 6.30 -0.06
CA ALA A 118 11.44 7.03 -1.31
C ALA A 118 12.64 7.93 -1.64
N ALA A 119 13.22 8.61 -0.63
CA ALA A 119 14.44 9.39 -0.79
C ALA A 119 15.64 8.51 -1.17
N PHE A 120 15.77 7.33 -0.56
CA PHE A 120 16.80 6.34 -0.87
C PHE A 120 16.67 5.80 -2.30
N LEU A 121 15.44 5.53 -2.76
CA LEU A 121 15.16 4.97 -4.08
C LEU A 121 15.19 6.00 -5.20
N ARG A 122 14.90 7.27 -4.94
CA ARG A 122 14.87 8.36 -5.93
C ARG A 122 16.02 8.34 -6.96
N PRO A 123 17.32 8.23 -6.58
CA PRO A 123 18.43 8.22 -7.55
C PRO A 123 18.49 6.95 -8.42
N TRP A 124 17.78 5.89 -8.06
CA TRP A 124 17.73 4.65 -8.85
C TRP A 124 16.74 4.73 -10.02
N TYR A 125 15.80 5.68 -9.98
CA TYR A 125 14.68 5.77 -10.91
C TYR A 125 14.78 6.97 -11.86
N GLN A 126 14.88 6.68 -13.16
CA GLN A 126 14.68 7.67 -14.22
C GLN A 126 13.18 7.97 -14.40
N GLU A 127 12.37 6.92 -14.45
CA GLU A 127 10.92 7.00 -14.53
C GLU A 127 10.26 7.21 -13.16
N PRO A 128 9.02 7.72 -13.09
CA PRO A 128 8.22 7.76 -11.86
C PRO A 128 8.17 6.40 -11.12
N PRO A 129 8.70 6.27 -9.89
CA PRO A 129 8.61 5.04 -9.11
C PRO A 129 7.16 4.76 -8.66
N VAL A 130 6.82 3.48 -8.50
CA VAL A 130 5.49 3.02 -8.06
C VAL A 130 5.60 2.39 -6.68
N TYR A 131 4.77 2.86 -5.75
CA TYR A 131 4.72 2.39 -4.37
C TYR A 131 3.32 1.93 -3.99
N SER A 132 3.25 0.87 -3.19
CA SER A 132 2.07 0.43 -2.47
C SER A 132 2.36 0.53 -0.98
N PRO A 133 1.90 1.61 -0.29
CA PRO A 133 2.24 1.80 1.12
C PRO A 133 1.82 0.60 1.98
N ILE A 134 0.54 0.25 1.94
CA ILE A 134 -0.01 -0.86 2.73
C ILE A 134 -0.69 -1.85 1.79
N ASN A 135 -0.30 -3.12 1.89
CA ASN A 135 -0.95 -4.22 1.19
C ASN A 135 -2.34 -4.49 1.78
N GLU A 136 -3.36 -4.60 0.92
CA GLU A 136 -4.70 -5.10 1.25
C GLU A 136 -5.24 -4.59 2.59
N ILE A 137 -5.57 -3.29 2.66
CA ILE A 137 -6.04 -2.65 3.89
C ILE A 137 -7.25 -3.37 4.48
N SER A 138 -8.22 -3.77 3.65
CA SER A 138 -9.43 -4.45 4.12
C SER A 138 -9.12 -5.86 4.63
N PHE A 139 -8.26 -6.61 3.93
CA PHE A 139 -7.83 -7.94 4.39
C PHE A 139 -7.02 -7.84 5.69
N THR A 140 -6.08 -6.90 5.77
CA THR A 140 -5.27 -6.64 6.97
C THR A 140 -6.18 -6.27 8.15
N ALA A 141 -7.16 -5.40 7.94
CA ALA A 141 -8.10 -5.01 8.99
C ALA A 141 -8.92 -6.20 9.50
N TRP A 142 -9.45 -7.02 8.58
CA TRP A 142 -10.13 -8.26 8.94
C TRP A 142 -9.21 -9.23 9.67
N GLY A 143 -7.98 -9.44 9.16
CA GLY A 143 -6.98 -10.33 9.73
C GLY A 143 -6.60 -9.96 11.15
N ILE A 144 -6.48 -8.66 11.46
CA ILE A 144 -6.29 -8.19 12.83
C ILE A 144 -7.54 -8.48 13.68
N ALA A 145 -8.74 -8.15 13.19
CA ALA A 145 -9.99 -8.33 13.94
C ALA A 145 -10.25 -9.80 14.33
N VAL A 146 -9.89 -10.75 13.47
CA VAL A 146 -10.03 -12.20 13.74
C VAL A 146 -8.80 -12.83 14.43
N GLY A 147 -7.75 -12.03 14.69
CA GLY A 147 -6.54 -12.48 15.38
C GLY A 147 -5.57 -13.30 14.51
N LEU A 148 -5.64 -13.17 13.18
CA LEU A 148 -4.63 -13.68 12.25
C LEU A 148 -3.32 -12.90 12.38
N PHE A 149 -3.41 -11.57 12.45
CA PHE A 149 -2.28 -10.65 12.65
C PHE A 149 -2.38 -10.01 14.04
N PRO A 150 -1.49 -10.35 15.00
CA PRO A 150 -1.52 -9.77 16.33
C PRO A 150 -1.16 -8.26 16.26
N ALA A 151 -2.12 -7.39 16.58
CA ALA A 151 -1.90 -5.94 16.64
C ALA A 151 -1.96 -5.36 18.06
N SER A 152 -2.52 -6.11 19.03
CA SER A 152 -2.53 -5.78 20.45
C SER A 152 -2.83 -7.03 21.28
N LEU A 153 -2.55 -6.98 22.60
CA LEU A 153 -2.93 -8.04 23.55
C LEU A 153 -4.40 -7.85 23.97
N GLY A 154 -5.37 -8.32 23.17
CA GLY A 154 -6.79 -8.25 23.51
C GLY A 154 -7.70 -8.85 22.43
N GLN A 155 -8.87 -9.37 22.81
CA GLN A 155 -9.90 -9.84 21.88
C GLN A 155 -11.05 -8.82 21.81
N ASP A 156 -11.70 -8.76 20.64
CA ASP A 156 -12.73 -7.78 20.21
C ASP A 156 -12.18 -6.42 19.76
N MET A 157 -11.46 -6.41 18.63
CA MET A 157 -11.07 -5.19 17.94
C MET A 157 -12.10 -4.83 16.86
N ASP A 158 -12.59 -3.58 16.88
CA ASP A 158 -13.49 -3.06 15.86
C ASP A 158 -12.77 -2.98 14.50
N GLY A 159 -13.21 -3.80 13.53
CA GLY A 159 -12.66 -3.84 12.18
C GLY A 159 -12.69 -2.47 11.48
N MET A 160 -13.65 -1.60 11.81
CA MET A 160 -13.71 -0.25 11.28
C MET A 160 -12.61 0.63 11.86
N GLN A 161 -12.39 0.58 13.18
CA GLN A 161 -11.29 1.31 13.83
C GLN A 161 -9.92 0.88 13.28
N ILE A 162 -9.71 -0.42 13.05
CA ILE A 162 -8.48 -0.92 12.44
C ILE A 162 -8.30 -0.39 11.02
N LYS A 163 -9.37 -0.44 10.20
CA LYS A 163 -9.34 0.07 8.82
C LYS A 163 -8.99 1.56 8.79
N ARG A 164 -9.62 2.37 9.64
CA ARG A 164 -9.31 3.80 9.78
C ARG A 164 -7.84 4.04 10.09
N GLN A 165 -7.28 3.29 11.03
CA GLN A 165 -5.87 3.44 11.41
C GLN A 165 -4.92 3.12 10.25
N LEU A 166 -5.19 2.04 9.51
CA LEU A 166 -4.42 1.70 8.30
C LEU A 166 -4.57 2.76 7.20
N VAL A 167 -5.78 3.29 7.00
CA VAL A 167 -6.00 4.38 6.02
C VAL A 167 -5.22 5.64 6.41
N ARG A 168 -5.25 6.05 7.69
CA ARG A 168 -4.44 7.19 8.19
C ARG A 168 -2.96 6.96 7.92
N ALA A 169 -2.45 5.77 8.22
CA ALA A 169 -1.06 5.39 7.95
C ALA A 169 -0.73 5.43 6.45
N ALA A 170 -1.61 4.92 5.60
CA ALA A 170 -1.43 4.94 4.15
C ALA A 170 -1.42 6.36 3.58
N ILE A 171 -2.33 7.25 4.02
CA ILE A 171 -2.38 8.65 3.58
C ILE A 171 -1.10 9.39 3.99
N ALA A 172 -0.70 9.27 5.27
CA ALA A 172 0.53 9.89 5.76
C ALA A 172 1.78 9.36 5.04
N ALA A 173 1.81 8.07 4.70
CA ALA A 173 2.87 7.48 3.90
C ALA A 173 2.90 8.05 2.47
N CYS A 174 1.75 8.19 1.81
CA CYS A 174 1.67 8.81 0.48
C CYS A 174 2.24 10.24 0.50
N ASP A 175 1.85 11.06 1.49
CA ASP A 175 2.36 12.42 1.65
C ASP A 175 3.88 12.45 1.86
N ALA A 176 4.41 11.56 2.71
CA ALA A 176 5.85 11.46 2.95
C ALA A 176 6.63 10.99 1.71
N ILE A 177 6.08 10.05 0.93
CA ILE A 177 6.68 9.59 -0.33
C ILE A 177 6.71 10.73 -1.34
N TRP A 178 5.60 11.44 -1.53
CA TRP A 178 5.55 12.57 -2.47
C TRP A 178 6.44 13.74 -2.05
N ALA A 179 6.62 13.97 -0.75
CA ALA A 179 7.58 14.95 -0.26
C ALA A 179 9.03 14.59 -0.64
N ALA A 180 9.38 13.30 -0.66
CA ALA A 180 10.72 12.83 -1.02
C ALA A 180 10.94 12.75 -2.56
N ASP A 181 9.94 12.26 -3.30
CA ASP A 181 9.91 12.20 -4.75
C ASP A 181 8.51 12.56 -5.29
N PRO A 182 8.28 13.82 -5.73
CA PRO A 182 6.99 14.25 -6.25
C PRO A 182 6.51 13.47 -7.48
N ARG A 183 7.42 12.76 -8.18
CA ARG A 183 7.06 11.93 -9.34
C ARG A 183 6.34 10.64 -8.93
N ALA A 184 6.47 10.21 -7.67
CA ALA A 184 6.01 8.92 -7.20
C ALA A 184 4.52 8.67 -7.47
N ARG A 185 4.18 7.40 -7.70
CA ARG A 185 2.83 6.96 -8.03
C ARG A 185 2.36 5.91 -7.04
N MET A 186 1.11 6.03 -6.62
CA MET A 186 0.54 5.16 -5.60
C MET A 186 -0.27 4.04 -6.24
N LEU A 187 -0.03 2.83 -5.75
CA LEU A 187 -0.76 1.61 -6.09
C LEU A 187 -1.42 1.11 -4.81
N HIS A 188 -2.74 1.03 -4.81
CA HIS A 188 -3.50 0.39 -3.73
C HIS A 188 -4.09 -0.92 -4.24
N CYS A 189 -3.96 -1.96 -3.44
CA CYS A 189 -4.55 -3.26 -3.70
C CYS A 189 -5.43 -3.66 -2.50
N ASP A 190 -6.51 -4.35 -2.79
CA ASP A 190 -7.43 -4.95 -1.81
C ASP A 190 -8.13 -6.12 -2.52
N PRO A 191 -8.59 -7.16 -1.79
CA PRO A 191 -9.25 -8.29 -2.41
C PRO A 191 -10.63 -7.88 -2.91
N ILE A 192 -10.96 -8.34 -4.12
CA ILE A 192 -12.26 -8.12 -4.73
C ILE A 192 -13.02 -9.44 -4.79
N VAL A 193 -14.19 -9.46 -4.18
CA VAL A 193 -15.05 -10.64 -4.08
C VAL A 193 -16.42 -10.31 -4.66
N HIS A 194 -16.85 -11.13 -5.63
CA HIS A 194 -18.19 -11.03 -6.17
C HIS A 194 -19.15 -11.92 -5.37
N LEU A 195 -19.93 -11.31 -4.49
CA LEU A 195 -20.93 -11.99 -3.66
C LEU A 195 -22.28 -12.03 -4.38
N ILE A 196 -22.87 -13.21 -4.52
CA ILE A 196 -24.19 -13.43 -5.14
C ILE A 196 -25.17 -13.83 -4.05
N SER A 197 -26.36 -13.23 -4.06
CA SER A 197 -27.42 -13.60 -3.12
C SER A 197 -27.79 -15.08 -3.34
N PRO A 198 -27.89 -15.91 -2.28
CA PRO A 198 -28.22 -17.32 -2.42
C PRO A 198 -29.65 -17.54 -2.93
N ASP A 199 -30.55 -16.56 -2.72
CA ASP A 199 -31.92 -16.56 -3.21
C ASP A 199 -32.42 -15.13 -3.48
N ASN A 200 -33.70 -15.02 -3.87
CA ASN A 200 -34.37 -13.76 -4.18
C ASN A 200 -35.13 -13.17 -2.97
N ASP A 201 -34.75 -13.54 -1.73
CA ASP A 201 -35.30 -12.87 -0.55
C ASP A 201 -34.78 -11.42 -0.51
N PRO A 202 -35.66 -10.39 -0.48
CA PRO A 202 -35.21 -9.00 -0.53
C PRO A 202 -34.27 -8.58 0.61
N THR A 203 -34.40 -9.20 1.79
CA THR A 203 -33.54 -8.92 2.94
C THR A 203 -32.13 -9.46 2.68
N VAL A 204 -32.06 -10.70 2.19
CA VAL A 204 -30.79 -11.36 1.88
C VAL A 204 -30.09 -10.67 0.69
N GLU A 205 -30.85 -10.23 -0.31
CA GLU A 205 -30.33 -9.41 -1.41
C GLU A 205 -29.72 -8.10 -0.90
N GLN A 206 -30.41 -7.42 0.02
CA GLN A 206 -29.93 -6.17 0.62
C GLN A 206 -28.66 -6.38 1.46
N GLU A 207 -28.60 -7.43 2.29
CA GLU A 207 -27.42 -7.79 3.07
C GLU A 207 -26.23 -8.14 2.17
N THR A 208 -26.48 -8.89 1.10
CA THR A 208 -25.46 -9.24 0.11
C THR A 208 -24.92 -7.99 -0.60
N GLU A 209 -25.79 -7.04 -0.95
CA GLU A 209 -25.37 -5.78 -1.57
C GLU A 209 -24.55 -4.90 -0.60
N ALA A 210 -24.90 -4.88 0.68
CA ALA A 210 -24.11 -4.20 1.70
C ALA A 210 -22.69 -4.80 1.81
N LEU A 211 -22.56 -6.13 1.79
CA LEU A 211 -21.25 -6.79 1.78
C LEU A 211 -20.48 -6.55 0.47
N ARG A 212 -21.18 -6.56 -0.67
CA ARG A 212 -20.60 -6.27 -1.98
C ARG A 212 -20.04 -4.85 -2.05
N THR A 213 -20.69 -3.87 -1.44
CA THR A 213 -20.21 -2.48 -1.44
C THR A 213 -19.14 -2.25 -0.38
N ALA A 214 -19.17 -2.98 0.74
CA ALA A 214 -18.21 -2.85 1.83
C ALA A 214 -16.73 -3.10 1.41
N GLN A 215 -16.50 -3.91 0.37
CA GLN A 215 -15.14 -4.18 -0.14
C GLN A 215 -14.44 -2.94 -0.71
N PHE A 216 -15.18 -1.90 -1.09
CA PHE A 216 -14.62 -0.65 -1.63
C PHE A 216 -14.33 0.40 -0.55
N GLN A 217 -14.75 0.18 0.70
CA GLN A 217 -14.68 1.18 1.77
C GLN A 217 -13.27 1.75 1.99
N ALA A 218 -12.23 0.91 1.98
CA ALA A 218 -10.87 1.39 2.18
C ALA A 218 -10.43 2.34 1.05
N TRP A 219 -10.80 2.05 -0.20
CA TRP A 219 -10.52 2.93 -1.33
C TRP A 219 -11.37 4.20 -1.31
N ASP A 220 -12.63 4.11 -0.89
CA ASP A 220 -13.46 5.30 -0.70
C ASP A 220 -12.92 6.21 0.41
N MET A 221 -12.37 5.65 1.48
CA MET A 221 -11.67 6.41 2.53
C MET A 221 -10.38 7.05 2.02
N LEU A 222 -9.53 6.28 1.34
CA LEU A 222 -8.30 6.79 0.72
C LEU A 222 -8.58 7.92 -0.28
N ALA A 223 -9.68 7.85 -1.01
CA ALA A 223 -10.12 8.87 -1.95
C ALA A 223 -10.91 10.02 -1.32
N GLY A 224 -11.12 10.01 0.00
CA GLY A 224 -11.90 11.03 0.72
C GLY A 224 -13.40 11.06 0.38
N ARG A 225 -13.94 10.00 -0.23
CA ARG A 225 -15.39 9.83 -0.48
C ARG A 225 -16.13 9.34 0.76
N LEU A 226 -15.43 8.58 1.61
CA LEU A 226 -15.89 8.12 2.92
C LEU A 226 -14.94 8.66 3.98
N GLU A 227 -15.45 9.09 5.13
CA GLU A 227 -14.65 9.63 6.26
C GLU A 227 -13.54 10.61 5.82
N PRO A 228 -13.90 11.74 5.17
CA PRO A 228 -12.95 12.72 4.66
C PRO A 228 -12.01 13.30 5.73
N GLU A 229 -12.41 13.25 7.01
CA GLU A 229 -11.58 13.63 8.15
C GLU A 229 -10.29 12.80 8.29
N LEU A 230 -10.20 11.64 7.63
CA LEU A 230 -8.96 10.84 7.56
C LEU A 230 -7.88 11.47 6.67
N GLY A 231 -8.23 12.48 5.87
CA GLY A 231 -7.29 13.26 5.05
C GLY A 231 -7.21 12.84 3.58
N GLY A 232 -8.14 12.00 3.09
CA GLY A 232 -8.23 11.64 1.67
C GLY A 232 -8.60 12.86 0.80
N PRO A 233 -8.05 13.00 -0.42
CA PRO A 233 -8.29 14.17 -1.27
C PRO A 233 -9.72 14.15 -1.87
N SER A 234 -10.58 15.07 -1.44
CA SER A 234 -12.01 15.12 -1.78
C SER A 234 -12.34 15.56 -3.24
N THR A 235 -11.42 15.44 -4.20
CA THR A 235 -11.57 16.03 -5.55
C THR A 235 -11.54 15.05 -6.72
N LEU A 236 -11.64 13.74 -6.48
CA LEU A 236 -11.68 12.77 -7.59
C LEU A 236 -13.10 12.65 -8.17
N SER A 237 -13.39 13.44 -9.21
CA SER A 237 -14.54 13.18 -10.09
C SER A 237 -14.19 12.01 -11.02
N GLY A 238 -15.18 11.20 -11.43
CA GLY A 238 -14.98 9.92 -12.13
C GLY A 238 -14.21 9.94 -13.45
N SER A 239 -13.80 11.10 -13.95
CA SER A 239 -12.92 11.27 -15.13
C SER A 239 -11.42 11.25 -14.80
N ASP A 240 -11.02 11.32 -13.52
CA ASP A 240 -9.62 11.57 -13.11
C ASP A 240 -8.81 10.32 -12.74
N TRP A 241 -9.36 9.11 -12.94
CA TRP A 241 -8.63 7.85 -12.69
C TRP A 241 -7.33 7.71 -13.50
N GLY A 242 -7.14 8.55 -14.53
CA GLY A 242 -5.92 8.64 -15.33
C GLY A 242 -4.83 9.59 -14.81
N GLN A 243 -5.06 10.36 -13.74
CA GLN A 243 -4.11 11.38 -13.28
C GLN A 243 -3.70 11.20 -11.81
N LEU A 244 -2.86 10.19 -11.56
CA LEU A 244 -1.84 10.25 -10.50
C LEU A 244 -0.71 11.17 -10.97
N LEU A 245 -0.97 12.49 -11.08
CA LEU A 245 0.04 13.48 -11.44
C LEU A 245 0.46 14.33 -10.22
N PRO A 246 1.71 14.81 -10.16
CA PRO A 246 2.24 15.54 -9.01
C PRO A 246 1.47 16.84 -8.77
N ARG A 247 1.24 17.20 -7.50
CA ARG A 247 0.81 18.56 -7.13
C ARG A 247 1.82 19.58 -7.66
N GLN A 248 1.37 20.55 -8.46
CA GLN A 248 2.13 21.78 -8.62
C GLN A 248 2.00 22.61 -7.32
N PRO A 249 3.05 23.36 -6.91
CA PRO A 249 2.95 24.23 -5.76
C PRO A 249 1.92 25.33 -6.05
N MET A 250 1.00 25.58 -5.12
CA MET A 250 0.09 26.73 -5.23
C MET A 250 0.91 28.02 -5.11
N ASP A 251 0.69 28.92 -6.08
CA ASP A 251 1.14 30.31 -6.04
C ASP A 251 0.00 31.17 -5.45
N ASP A 252 0.33 31.95 -4.44
CA ASP A 252 -0.61 32.70 -3.61
C ASP A 252 -0.99 34.02 -4.30
N GLY A 253 -2.05 34.04 -5.12
CA GLY A 253 -2.47 35.30 -5.73
C GLY A 253 -3.82 35.32 -6.44
N LYS A 254 -4.87 35.77 -5.72
CA LYS A 254 -6.08 36.55 -6.14
C LYS A 254 -6.89 36.02 -7.36
N GLN A 255 -8.22 35.88 -7.41
CA GLN A 255 -9.41 36.45 -6.75
C GLN A 255 -10.64 35.56 -7.15
N PRO A 256 -11.85 35.72 -6.56
CA PRO A 256 -12.88 34.67 -6.57
C PRO A 256 -14.02 34.82 -7.60
N ALA A 257 -14.80 33.72 -7.73
CA ALA A 257 -16.21 33.56 -8.14
C ALA A 257 -16.45 32.84 -9.51
N PRO A 258 -17.64 32.21 -9.76
CA PRO A 258 -18.87 32.18 -8.96
C PRO A 258 -19.48 30.78 -8.69
N ARG A 259 -20.45 30.77 -7.75
CA ARG A 259 -21.41 29.70 -7.46
C ARG A 259 -22.24 29.32 -8.68
N LEU A 260 -22.60 28.05 -8.84
CA LEU A 260 -23.86 27.63 -9.49
C LEU A 260 -24.45 26.35 -8.87
N ALA A 261 -25.64 26.55 -8.28
CA ALA A 261 -26.87 25.77 -8.23
C ALA A 261 -26.89 24.23 -8.47
N SER A 262 -27.49 23.55 -7.49
CA SER A 262 -28.50 22.47 -7.58
C SER A 262 -28.68 21.73 -8.91
N TRP A 263 -28.46 20.41 -8.91
CA TRP A 263 -29.49 19.37 -8.85
C TRP A 263 -28.90 18.13 -8.17
#